data_AF-A0A0Q7B4K6-F1
#
_entry.id   AF-A0A0Q7B4K6-F1
#
_cell.length_a   1.000
_cell.length_b   1.000
_cell.length_c   1.000
_cell.angle_alpha   90.00
_cell.angle_beta   90.00
_cell.angle_gamma   90.00
#
_symmetry.space_group_name_H-M   'P 1'
#
loop_
_entity.id
_entity.type
_entity.pdbx_description
1 polymer ?
#
loop_
_entity_poly.entity_id
_entity_poly.type
_entity_poly.pdbx_seq_one_letter_code
_entity_poly.pdbx_strand_id
1 'polypeptide(L)'
;MSDFTMPLLLDLDVVSLTMSLVNIGSGTGDEAALADSVESALAPLAHLTVERVGDSVVARTLVREGAGERVLVAGHLDTVAGDPDSFAYVEMGKLFGPGACDAKGGLAVLLRAALTAYDRDVTFVLYAGGESDGLSALADARPDVLDVGRAVVLEPTSGEFTTATPLSCSGADLLAARGIAVEVFGPGDPALAHAAGEFVPTAELTECEFVLRTWLQA
;
A
#
# COMPACT_ATOMS: atom_id res chain seq x y z
N MET A 1 -11.99 -25.23 -12.06
CA MET A 1 -12.96 -24.55 -11.18
C MET A 1 -12.66 -23.08 -11.37
N SER A 2 -13.62 -22.28 -11.84
CA SER A 2 -13.37 -20.85 -12.03
C SER A 2 -13.03 -20.25 -10.66
N ASP A 3 -11.82 -19.75 -10.49
CA ASP A 3 -11.46 -18.93 -9.33
C ASP A 3 -12.45 -17.77 -9.29
N PHE A 4 -13.37 -17.84 -8.33
CA PHE A 4 -14.27 -16.76 -8.04
C PHE A 4 -13.54 -15.84 -7.08
N THR A 5 -12.58 -15.08 -7.60
CA THR A 5 -11.98 -14.00 -6.82
C THR A 5 -13.07 -12.96 -6.61
N MET A 6 -13.50 -12.79 -5.36
CA MET A 6 -14.45 -11.73 -5.04
C MET A 6 -13.81 -10.38 -5.39
N PRO A 7 -14.55 -9.48 -6.06
CA PRO A 7 -14.01 -8.17 -6.40
C PRO A 7 -13.65 -7.40 -5.13
N LEU A 8 -12.50 -6.73 -5.14
CA LEU A 8 -12.10 -5.86 -4.05
C LEU A 8 -12.99 -4.60 -4.02
N LEU A 9 -13.75 -4.44 -2.95
CA LEU A 9 -14.69 -3.32 -2.79
C LEU A 9 -14.03 -2.20 -1.99
N LEU A 10 -13.56 -1.15 -2.68
CA LEU A 10 -12.83 -0.05 -2.04
C LEU A 10 -13.70 0.82 -1.12
N ASP A 11 -15.02 0.83 -1.33
CA ASP A 11 -15.97 1.64 -0.56
C ASP A 11 -16.25 1.11 0.86
N LEU A 12 -15.83 -0.13 1.16
CA LEU A 12 -15.77 -0.69 2.51
C LEU A 12 -14.98 0.22 3.47
N ASP A 13 -15.31 0.16 4.75
CA ASP A 13 -14.46 0.78 5.77
C ASP A 13 -13.05 0.14 5.75
N VAL A 14 -12.03 0.90 6.18
CA VAL A 14 -10.63 0.47 6.07
C VAL A 14 -10.37 -0.88 6.76
N VAL A 15 -11.06 -1.20 7.86
CA VAL A 15 -10.90 -2.49 8.55
C VAL A 15 -11.43 -3.63 7.69
N SER A 16 -12.65 -3.50 7.16
CA SER A 16 -13.24 -4.47 6.24
C SER A 16 -12.45 -4.62 4.93
N LEU A 17 -11.86 -3.54 4.44
CA LEU A 17 -10.97 -3.57 3.28
C LEU A 17 -9.67 -4.33 3.60
N THR A 18 -9.04 -4.06 4.75
CA THR A 18 -7.86 -4.83 5.20
C THR A 18 -8.17 -6.32 5.30
N MET A 19 -9.33 -6.70 5.88
CA MET A 19 -9.74 -8.10 5.91
C MET A 19 -9.85 -8.70 4.51
N SER A 20 -10.41 -7.96 3.55
CA SER A 20 -10.55 -8.41 2.16
C SER A 20 -9.18 -8.62 1.50
N LEU A 21 -8.22 -7.72 1.74
CA LEU A 21 -6.85 -7.86 1.23
C LEU A 21 -6.14 -9.07 1.85
N VAL A 22 -6.27 -9.26 3.18
CA VAL A 22 -5.65 -10.39 3.90
C VAL A 22 -6.18 -11.73 3.37
N ASN A 23 -7.47 -11.79 3.06
CA ASN A 23 -8.11 -13.00 2.51
C ASN A 23 -7.76 -13.32 1.05
N ILE A 24 -7.04 -12.44 0.35
CA ILE A 24 -6.47 -12.73 -0.97
C ILE A 24 -5.01 -13.12 -0.75
N GLY A 25 -4.67 -14.38 -1.01
CA GLY A 25 -3.29 -14.85 -0.92
C GLY A 25 -2.35 -14.05 -1.82
N SER A 26 -1.22 -13.61 -1.26
CA SER A 26 -0.20 -12.83 -1.98
C SER A 26 1.17 -13.09 -1.35
N GLY A 27 1.60 -14.35 -1.34
CA GLY A 27 2.97 -14.67 -0.95
C GLY A 27 3.97 -13.97 -1.89
N THR A 28 5.17 -13.63 -1.41
CA THR A 28 6.20 -13.02 -2.28
C THR A 28 6.46 -13.88 -3.52
N GLY A 29 6.23 -13.31 -4.71
CA GLY A 29 6.28 -13.98 -6.01
C GLY A 29 4.96 -14.60 -6.51
N ASP A 30 3.86 -14.49 -5.76
CA ASP A 30 2.51 -14.96 -6.08
C ASP A 30 1.45 -13.85 -5.89
N GLU A 31 1.81 -12.60 -6.20
CA GLU A 31 0.97 -11.41 -5.96
C GLU A 31 -0.09 -11.17 -7.04
N ALA A 32 -0.06 -11.92 -8.14
CA ALA A 32 -0.86 -11.69 -9.34
C ALA A 32 -2.37 -11.56 -9.06
N ALA A 33 -2.93 -12.43 -8.22
CA ALA A 33 -4.36 -12.41 -7.90
C ALA A 33 -4.78 -11.15 -7.13
N LEU A 34 -3.92 -10.67 -6.22
CA LEU A 34 -4.16 -9.44 -5.49
C LEU A 34 -3.98 -8.22 -6.39
N ALA A 35 -2.95 -8.22 -7.25
CA ALA A 35 -2.71 -7.18 -8.23
C ALA A 35 -3.86 -7.04 -9.23
N ASP A 36 -4.41 -8.15 -9.73
CA ASP A 36 -5.61 -8.18 -10.59
C ASP A 36 -6.82 -7.55 -9.90
N SER A 37 -7.00 -7.86 -8.63
CA SER A 37 -8.11 -7.35 -7.81
C SER A 37 -7.98 -5.84 -7.56
N VAL A 38 -6.76 -5.37 -7.27
CA VAL A 38 -6.44 -3.95 -7.09
C VAL A 38 -6.63 -3.16 -8.38
N GLU A 39 -6.08 -3.65 -9.50
CA GLU A 39 -6.22 -3.01 -10.82
C GLU A 39 -7.69 -2.89 -11.21
N SER A 40 -8.45 -3.99 -11.08
CA SER A 40 -9.88 -4.02 -11.40
C SER A 40 -10.70 -3.05 -10.54
N ALA A 41 -10.29 -2.83 -9.28
CA ALA A 41 -10.98 -1.93 -8.36
C ALA A 41 -10.63 -0.45 -8.60
N LEU A 42 -9.40 -0.14 -9.01
CA LEU A 42 -8.95 1.22 -9.29
C LEU A 42 -9.30 1.71 -10.70
N ALA A 43 -9.29 0.83 -11.70
CA ALA A 43 -9.51 1.19 -13.11
C ALA A 43 -10.82 1.97 -13.40
N PRO A 44 -11.94 1.73 -12.69
CA PRO A 44 -13.17 2.51 -12.87
C PRO A 44 -13.12 3.94 -12.31
N LEU A 45 -12.10 4.30 -11.52
CA LEU A 45 -12.00 5.63 -10.90
C LEU A 45 -11.59 6.67 -11.95
N ALA A 46 -12.56 7.48 -12.39
CA ALA A 46 -12.38 8.42 -13.49
C ALA A 46 -11.33 9.51 -13.27
N HIS A 47 -10.90 9.74 -12.02
CA HIS A 47 -9.85 10.70 -11.68
C HIS A 47 -8.43 10.10 -11.71
N LEU A 48 -8.30 8.79 -11.99
CA LEU A 48 -7.02 8.09 -12.04
C LEU A 48 -6.75 7.50 -13.44
N THR A 49 -5.48 7.47 -13.82
CA THR A 49 -4.97 6.54 -14.84
C THR A 49 -4.29 5.38 -14.13
N VAL A 50 -4.72 4.17 -14.44
CA VAL A 50 -4.19 2.94 -13.82
C VAL A 50 -3.39 2.17 -14.86
N GLU A 51 -2.24 1.67 -14.45
CA GLU A 51 -1.34 0.90 -15.28
C GLU A 51 -0.74 -0.27 -14.50
N ARG A 52 -0.58 -1.41 -15.18
CA ARG A 52 0.03 -2.63 -14.68
C ARG A 52 1.47 -2.79 -15.17
N VAL A 53 2.39 -3.12 -14.27
CA VAL A 53 3.80 -3.42 -14.58
C VAL A 53 4.21 -4.70 -13.85
N GLY A 54 4.18 -5.84 -14.55
CA GLY A 54 4.27 -7.14 -13.88
C GLY A 54 3.11 -7.30 -12.89
N ASP A 55 3.38 -7.69 -11.65
CA ASP A 55 2.38 -7.75 -10.58
C ASP A 55 2.30 -6.47 -9.74
N SER A 56 2.87 -5.36 -10.22
CA SER A 56 2.71 -4.04 -9.61
C SER A 56 1.63 -3.22 -10.31
N VAL A 57 0.87 -2.43 -9.55
CA VAL A 57 -0.16 -1.51 -10.05
C VAL A 57 0.25 -0.07 -9.72
N VAL A 58 0.26 0.78 -10.73
CA VAL A 58 0.53 2.22 -10.60
C VAL A 58 -0.75 2.98 -10.96
N ALA A 59 -1.24 3.80 -10.03
CA ALA A 59 -2.39 4.67 -10.27
C ALA A 59 -1.99 6.14 -10.10
N ARG A 60 -2.21 6.96 -11.12
CA ARG A 60 -1.82 8.38 -11.13
C ARG A 60 -3.04 9.28 -11.24
N THR A 61 -3.06 10.38 -10.51
CA THR A 61 -4.08 11.41 -10.69
C THR A 61 -4.01 12.02 -12.08
N LEU A 62 -5.17 12.30 -12.68
CA LEU A 62 -5.27 13.14 -13.87
C LEU A 62 -4.92 14.58 -13.50
N VAL A 63 -3.66 14.95 -13.74
CA VAL A 63 -3.13 16.24 -13.30
C VAL A 63 -3.76 17.40 -14.07
N ARG A 64 -4.03 18.49 -13.35
CA ARG A 64 -4.31 19.81 -13.94
C ARG A 64 -3.01 20.61 -13.98
N GLU A 65 -2.89 21.48 -14.98
CA GLU A 65 -1.74 22.38 -15.11
C GLU A 65 -1.55 23.19 -13.82
N GLY A 66 -0.35 23.12 -13.21
CA GLY A 66 -0.03 23.84 -11.97
C GLY A 66 -0.29 23.11 -10.64
N ALA A 67 -0.52 21.78 -10.63
CA ALA A 67 -0.76 20.98 -9.42
C ALA A 67 0.43 20.87 -8.43
N GLY A 68 1.52 21.60 -8.66
CA GLY A 68 2.71 21.61 -7.82
C GLY A 68 3.59 20.38 -8.01
N GLU A 69 4.39 20.08 -6.99
CA GLU A 69 5.28 18.92 -6.94
C GLU A 69 4.46 17.62 -6.81
N ARG A 70 4.81 16.62 -7.63
CA ARG A 70 4.20 15.29 -7.55
C ARG A 70 4.66 14.55 -6.29
N VAL A 71 3.71 13.92 -5.63
CA VAL A 71 3.96 13.08 -4.45
C VAL A 71 3.72 11.60 -4.78
N LEU A 72 4.49 10.73 -4.15
CA LEU A 72 4.32 9.29 -4.24
C LEU A 72 3.78 8.73 -2.92
N VAL A 73 2.81 7.82 -3.01
CA VAL A 73 2.40 6.96 -1.89
C VAL A 73 2.60 5.52 -2.33
N ALA A 74 3.48 4.80 -1.67
CA ALA A 74 3.81 3.42 -2.00
C ALA A 74 3.43 2.45 -0.88
N GLY A 75 3.01 1.25 -1.25
CA GLY A 75 2.87 0.11 -0.34
C GLY A 75 3.04 -1.18 -1.14
N HIS A 76 3.46 -2.26 -0.47
CA HIS A 76 3.70 -3.53 -1.14
C HIS A 76 2.50 -4.48 -1.04
N LEU A 77 2.42 -5.42 -1.98
CA LEU A 77 1.32 -6.38 -2.13
C LEU A 77 1.60 -7.72 -1.43
N ASP A 78 2.88 -8.05 -1.28
CA ASP A 78 3.33 -9.34 -0.81
C ASP A 78 3.31 -9.49 0.70
N THR A 79 3.40 -10.74 1.13
CA THR A 79 3.51 -11.12 2.54
C THR A 79 4.44 -12.33 2.65
N VAL A 80 5.41 -12.29 3.57
CA VAL A 80 6.37 -13.39 3.78
C VAL A 80 5.96 -14.40 4.84
N ALA A 81 5.00 -14.05 5.70
CA ALA A 81 4.60 -14.87 6.84
C ALA A 81 3.10 -15.17 6.79
N GLY A 82 2.76 -16.44 6.98
CA GLY A 82 1.36 -16.86 7.09
C GLY A 82 1.09 -18.23 6.51
N ASP A 83 0.10 -18.90 7.07
CA ASP A 83 -0.54 -20.03 6.40
C ASP A 83 -1.46 -19.47 5.31
N PRO A 84 -1.31 -19.85 4.03
CA PRO A 84 -2.18 -19.38 2.94
C PRO A 84 -3.65 -19.76 3.14
N ASP A 85 -3.93 -20.76 4.00
CA ASP A 85 -5.28 -21.15 4.40
C ASP A 85 -5.81 -20.33 5.61
N SER A 86 -5.02 -19.39 6.15
CA SER A 86 -5.47 -18.47 7.20
C SER A 86 -6.36 -17.38 6.66
N PHE A 87 -7.43 -17.09 7.40
CA PHE A 87 -8.37 -16.01 7.09
C PHE A 87 -8.22 -14.86 8.08
N ALA A 88 -8.54 -13.66 7.63
CA ALA A 88 -8.63 -12.48 8.47
C ALA A 88 -9.73 -12.63 9.51
N TYR A 89 -9.45 -12.27 10.76
CA TYR A 89 -10.46 -12.16 11.80
C TYR A 89 -10.15 -11.00 12.74
N VAL A 90 -11.20 -10.49 13.39
CA VAL A 90 -11.07 -9.43 14.39
C VAL A 90 -11.37 -9.99 15.77
N GLU A 91 -10.44 -9.81 16.70
CA GLU A 91 -10.62 -10.18 18.10
C GLU A 91 -10.11 -9.03 18.99
N MET A 92 -10.93 -8.60 19.95
CA MET A 92 -10.56 -7.58 20.94
C MET A 92 -9.97 -6.29 20.33
N GLY A 93 -10.53 -5.83 19.21
CA GLY A 93 -10.11 -4.61 18.51
C GLY A 93 -8.84 -4.74 17.66
N LYS A 94 -8.34 -5.97 17.47
CA LYS A 94 -7.17 -6.29 16.65
C LYS A 94 -7.60 -7.13 15.45
N LEU A 95 -7.12 -6.78 14.27
CA LEU A 95 -7.28 -7.57 13.05
C LEU A 95 -6.05 -8.45 12.88
N PHE A 96 -6.27 -9.76 12.87
CA PHE A 96 -5.24 -10.77 12.68
C PHE A 96 -5.27 -11.33 11.26
N GLY A 97 -4.10 -11.72 10.76
CA GLY A 97 -3.94 -12.51 9.54
C GLY A 97 -2.68 -12.15 8.77
N PRO A 98 -2.28 -12.97 7.78
CA PRO A 98 -1.07 -12.74 6.99
C PRO A 98 -1.06 -11.36 6.30
N GLY A 99 -0.04 -10.57 6.57
CA GLY A 99 0.14 -9.21 6.14
C GLY A 99 -0.76 -8.17 6.79
N ALA A 100 -1.54 -8.52 7.83
CA ALA A 100 -2.38 -7.55 8.51
C ALA A 100 -1.58 -6.35 9.00
N CYS A 101 -0.36 -6.59 9.51
CA CYS A 101 0.57 -5.55 9.93
C CYS A 101 1.47 -5.12 8.76
N ASP A 102 2.10 -6.07 8.08
CA ASP A 102 3.10 -5.82 7.03
C ASP A 102 2.74 -6.50 5.68
N ALA A 103 2.14 -5.81 4.71
CA ALA A 103 1.75 -4.39 4.73
C ALA A 103 0.29 -4.13 4.30
N LYS A 104 -0.59 -5.14 4.33
CA LYS A 104 -1.98 -5.02 3.86
C LYS A 104 -2.81 -4.02 4.66
N GLY A 105 -2.48 -3.76 5.92
CA GLY A 105 -3.05 -2.66 6.70
C GLY A 105 -2.75 -1.29 6.08
N GLY A 106 -1.47 -1.03 5.77
CA GLY A 106 -1.04 0.17 5.04
C GLY A 106 -1.62 0.23 3.62
N LEU A 107 -1.65 -0.90 2.92
CA LEU A 107 -2.22 -1.00 1.57
C LEU A 107 -3.71 -0.61 1.53
N ALA A 108 -4.49 -1.02 2.54
CA ALA A 108 -5.88 -0.59 2.67
C ALA A 108 -6.00 0.92 2.87
N VAL A 109 -5.15 1.52 3.70
CA VAL A 109 -5.07 2.97 3.91
C VAL A 109 -4.75 3.70 2.59
N LEU A 110 -3.81 3.20 1.78
CA LEU A 110 -3.50 3.71 0.44
C LEU A 110 -4.71 3.67 -0.49
N LEU A 111 -5.35 2.51 -0.59
CA LEU A 111 -6.48 2.29 -1.48
C LEU A 111 -7.68 3.19 -1.12
N ARG A 112 -7.93 3.39 0.17
CA ARG A 112 -8.94 4.32 0.68
C ARG A 112 -8.60 5.77 0.35
N ALA A 113 -7.32 6.15 0.40
CA ALA A 113 -6.88 7.46 -0.05
C ALA A 113 -7.11 7.64 -1.56
N ALA A 114 -6.78 6.63 -2.38
CA ALA A 114 -6.92 6.68 -3.84
C ALA A 114 -8.36 6.89 -4.33
N LEU A 115 -9.38 6.55 -3.53
CA LEU A 115 -10.78 6.88 -3.83
C LEU A 115 -11.07 8.38 -3.87
N THR A 116 -10.28 9.19 -3.19
CA THR A 116 -10.47 10.64 -3.13
C THR A 116 -9.76 11.29 -4.32
N ALA A 117 -10.46 12.17 -5.03
CA ALA A 117 -9.83 13.06 -5.99
C ALA A 117 -9.17 14.23 -5.24
N TYR A 118 -7.87 14.42 -5.45
CA TYR A 118 -7.08 15.49 -4.86
C TYR A 118 -6.76 16.57 -5.92
N ASP A 119 -6.56 17.81 -5.48
CA ASP A 119 -6.03 18.89 -6.33
C ASP A 119 -4.49 18.82 -6.49
N ARG A 120 -3.85 17.88 -5.79
CA ARG A 120 -2.42 17.59 -5.81
C ARG A 120 -2.10 16.47 -6.81
N ASP A 121 -0.93 16.53 -7.43
CA ASP A 121 -0.44 15.44 -8.30
C ASP A 121 0.06 14.27 -7.43
N VAL A 122 -0.64 13.14 -7.47
CA VAL A 122 -0.35 11.95 -6.66
C VAL A 122 -0.15 10.73 -7.56
N THR A 123 0.95 10.01 -7.31
CA THR A 123 1.18 8.65 -7.83
C THR A 123 1.05 7.65 -6.68
N PHE A 124 0.06 6.78 -6.77
CA PHE A 124 -0.10 5.62 -5.90
C PHE A 124 0.62 4.43 -6.53
N VAL A 125 1.51 3.78 -5.78
CA VAL A 125 2.28 2.61 -6.22
C VAL A 125 1.97 1.43 -5.30
N LEU A 126 1.37 0.38 -5.86
CA LEU A 126 1.14 -0.88 -5.18
C LEU A 126 2.06 -1.90 -5.83
N TYR A 127 3.21 -2.19 -5.20
CA TYR A 127 4.28 -2.97 -5.85
C TYR A 127 4.39 -4.39 -5.31
N ALA A 128 4.78 -5.32 -6.17
CA ALA A 128 5.07 -6.71 -5.80
C ALA A 128 6.54 -6.86 -5.36
N GLY A 129 6.82 -7.89 -4.55
CA GLY A 129 8.17 -8.20 -4.06
C GLY A 129 8.79 -7.13 -3.16
N GLY A 130 7.98 -6.42 -2.37
CA GLY A 130 8.45 -5.38 -1.46
C GLY A 130 9.32 -5.88 -0.31
N GLU A 131 9.21 -7.16 0.02
CA GLU A 131 10.09 -7.87 0.95
C GLU A 131 11.47 -8.17 0.35
N SER A 132 11.70 -7.72 -0.89
CA SER A 132 12.95 -7.80 -1.63
C SER A 132 13.26 -6.45 -2.30
N ASP A 133 13.51 -6.45 -3.62
CA ASP A 133 13.88 -5.26 -4.40
C ASP A 133 12.74 -4.76 -5.30
N GLY A 134 11.49 -5.07 -4.97
CA GLY A 134 10.30 -4.86 -5.81
C GLY A 134 10.14 -3.45 -6.36
N LEU A 135 10.28 -2.43 -5.50
CA LEU A 135 10.20 -1.03 -5.93
C LEU A 135 11.37 -0.65 -6.86
N SER A 136 12.55 -1.23 -6.67
CA SER A 136 13.69 -1.01 -7.57
C SER A 136 13.44 -1.63 -8.93
N ALA A 137 12.95 -2.88 -8.99
CA ALA A 137 12.60 -3.55 -10.24
C ALA A 137 11.53 -2.77 -11.02
N LEU A 138 10.50 -2.27 -10.32
CA LEU A 138 9.50 -1.39 -10.92
C LEU A 138 10.13 -0.11 -11.48
N ALA A 139 11.01 0.52 -10.72
CA ALA A 139 11.65 1.76 -11.14
C ALA A 139 12.66 1.58 -12.28
N ASP A 140 13.25 0.38 -12.43
CA ASP A 140 14.10 0.05 -13.57
C ASP A 140 13.27 -0.17 -14.84
N ALA A 141 12.11 -0.83 -14.73
CA ALA A 141 11.17 -1.00 -15.83
C ALA A 141 10.47 0.31 -16.21
N ARG A 142 10.18 1.17 -15.22
CA ARG A 142 9.45 2.43 -15.36
C ARG A 142 10.05 3.55 -14.51
N PRO A 143 11.15 4.17 -14.99
CA PRO A 143 11.83 5.24 -14.26
C PRO A 143 10.95 6.45 -13.95
N ASP A 144 9.95 6.72 -14.80
CA ASP A 144 8.99 7.82 -14.64
C ASP A 144 8.06 7.64 -13.42
N VAL A 145 7.98 6.46 -12.82
CA VAL A 145 7.21 6.22 -11.58
C VAL A 145 7.82 6.96 -10.39
N LEU A 146 9.15 7.09 -10.35
CA LEU A 146 9.86 7.77 -9.26
C LEU A 146 10.23 9.23 -9.57
N ASP A 147 9.70 9.80 -10.66
CA ASP A 147 9.83 11.24 -10.94
C ASP A 147 8.86 12.04 -10.05
N VAL A 148 9.22 12.11 -8.76
CA VAL A 148 8.44 12.71 -7.67
C VAL A 148 9.38 13.49 -6.75
N GLY A 149 8.86 14.51 -6.10
CA GLY A 149 9.67 15.32 -5.19
C GLY A 149 9.61 14.88 -3.74
N ARG A 150 8.50 14.26 -3.32
CA ARG A 150 8.36 13.63 -2.00
C ARG A 150 7.60 12.31 -2.08
N ALA A 151 7.84 11.44 -1.11
CA ALA A 151 7.23 10.11 -1.03
C ALA A 151 6.84 9.74 0.40
N VAL A 152 5.80 8.90 0.50
CA VAL A 152 5.46 8.17 1.72
C VAL A 152 5.44 6.69 1.38
N VAL A 153 6.16 5.88 2.14
CA VAL A 153 6.11 4.42 2.05
C VAL A 153 5.31 3.88 3.22
N LEU A 154 4.31 3.04 2.92
CA LEU A 154 3.39 2.52 3.91
C LEU A 154 3.89 1.22 4.51
N GLU A 155 4.58 1.36 5.64
CA GLU A 155 5.11 0.29 6.48
C GLU A 155 4.63 0.48 7.94
N PRO A 156 4.63 -0.58 8.76
CA PRO A 156 4.22 -0.48 10.16
C PRO A 156 5.12 0.48 10.96
N THR A 157 4.51 1.53 11.50
CA THR A 157 5.15 2.58 12.33
C THR A 157 4.28 2.99 13.52
N SER A 158 3.26 2.18 13.83
CA SER A 158 2.25 2.47 14.86
C SER A 158 1.51 3.79 14.63
N GLY A 159 1.33 4.16 13.35
CA GLY A 159 0.64 5.39 12.94
C GLY A 159 1.44 6.67 13.09
N GLU A 160 2.76 6.60 13.26
CA GLU A 160 3.63 7.77 13.33
C GLU A 160 4.44 7.97 12.04
N PHE A 161 4.50 9.20 11.53
CA PHE A 161 5.42 9.53 10.45
C PHE A 161 6.85 9.49 10.97
N THR A 162 7.69 8.70 10.31
CA THR A 162 9.12 8.60 10.60
C THR A 162 9.92 9.01 9.37
N THR A 163 11.02 9.74 9.57
CA THR A 163 11.95 10.04 8.47
C THR A 163 12.66 8.76 8.08
N ALA A 164 12.74 8.46 6.77
CA ALA A 164 13.51 7.32 6.31
C ALA A 164 14.97 7.47 6.75
N THR A 165 15.45 6.48 7.50
CA THR A 165 16.87 6.27 7.77
C THR A 165 17.33 5.06 6.99
N PRO A 166 18.63 4.93 6.66
CA PRO A 166 19.15 3.67 6.12
C PRO A 166 18.69 2.49 6.98
N LEU A 167 18.18 1.44 6.33
CA LEU A 167 17.59 0.23 6.94
C LEU A 167 16.17 0.43 7.50
N SER A 168 15.44 1.43 7.04
CA SER A 168 14.02 1.61 7.40
C SER A 168 13.15 0.55 6.72
N CYS A 169 13.09 0.58 5.39
CA CYS A 169 12.61 -0.50 4.53
C CYS A 169 13.25 -0.38 3.13
N SER A 170 13.22 -1.44 2.33
CA SER A 170 13.84 -1.48 0.99
C SER A 170 13.34 -0.35 0.08
N GLY A 171 12.03 -0.08 0.11
CA GLY A 171 11.39 0.97 -0.68
C GLY A 171 11.85 2.38 -0.28
N ALA A 172 11.86 2.67 1.03
CA ALA A 172 12.28 3.97 1.54
C ALA A 172 13.79 4.21 1.34
N ASP A 173 14.61 3.19 1.55
CA ASP A 173 16.05 3.26 1.33
C ASP A 173 16.39 3.55 -0.14
N LEU A 174 15.67 2.94 -1.09
CA LEU A 174 15.81 3.22 -2.52
C LEU A 174 15.47 4.68 -2.84
N LEU A 175 14.36 5.19 -2.33
CA LEU A 175 13.90 6.56 -2.57
C LEU A 175 14.90 7.57 -2.00
N ALA A 176 15.35 7.35 -0.77
CA ALA A 176 16.36 8.18 -0.11
C ALA A 176 17.69 8.16 -0.87
N ALA A 177 18.13 7.00 -1.36
CA ALA A 177 19.34 6.88 -2.18
C ALA A 177 19.25 7.64 -3.52
N ARG A 178 18.05 7.86 -4.03
CA ARG A 178 17.78 8.69 -5.23
C ARG A 178 17.57 10.18 -4.91
N GLY A 179 17.69 10.58 -3.64
CA GLY A 179 17.54 11.97 -3.20
C GLY A 179 16.09 12.44 -3.08
N ILE A 180 15.12 11.52 -3.08
CA ILE A 180 13.71 11.83 -2.89
C ILE A 180 13.46 11.98 -1.38
N ALA A 181 12.77 13.05 -0.96
CA ALA A 181 12.37 13.22 0.42
C ALA A 181 11.30 12.18 0.78
N VAL A 182 11.62 11.23 1.64
CA VAL A 182 10.75 10.09 1.95
C VAL A 182 10.49 9.95 3.45
N GLU A 183 9.23 9.72 3.78
CA GLU A 183 8.75 9.37 5.11
C GLU A 183 8.17 7.95 5.08
N VAL A 184 8.26 7.26 6.21
CA VAL A 184 7.64 5.95 6.42
C VAL A 184 6.48 6.11 7.39
N PHE A 185 5.32 5.58 7.06
CA PHE A 185 4.09 5.79 7.81
C PHE A 185 3.10 4.67 7.61
N GLY A 186 2.48 4.15 8.66
CA GLY A 186 1.49 3.11 8.51
C GLY A 186 1.05 2.51 9.84
N PRO A 187 -0.11 1.83 9.84
CA PRO A 187 -0.65 1.20 11.02
C PRO A 187 0.16 -0.06 11.38
N GLY A 188 0.16 -0.45 12.65
CA GLY A 188 0.80 -1.68 13.11
C GLY A 188 2.19 -1.46 13.72
N ASP A 189 2.55 -2.34 14.65
CA ASP A 189 3.83 -2.33 15.33
C ASP A 189 4.89 -3.03 14.45
N PRO A 190 5.99 -2.38 14.05
CA PRO A 190 7.04 -3.00 13.26
C PRO A 190 7.64 -4.26 13.92
N ALA A 191 7.55 -4.40 15.25
CA ALA A 191 7.98 -5.60 15.95
C ALA A 191 7.09 -6.83 15.69
N LEU A 192 5.90 -6.64 15.12
CA LEU A 192 4.97 -7.72 14.73
C LEU A 192 5.12 -8.10 13.25
N ALA A 193 5.87 -7.34 12.46
CA ALA A 193 6.15 -7.68 11.08
C ALA A 193 6.77 -9.09 11.01
N HIS A 194 6.26 -9.90 10.06
CA HIS A 194 6.69 -11.28 9.79
C HIS A 194 6.51 -12.27 10.95
N ALA A 195 5.79 -11.89 12.01
CA ALA A 195 5.55 -12.74 13.16
C ALA A 195 4.34 -13.67 12.97
N ALA A 196 4.41 -14.88 13.53
CA ALA A 196 3.25 -15.74 13.62
C ALA A 196 2.17 -15.09 14.52
N GLY A 197 0.97 -14.91 13.97
CA GLY A 197 -0.11 -14.21 14.68
C GLY A 197 0.06 -12.69 14.68
N GLU A 198 0.70 -12.13 13.65
CA GLU A 198 0.70 -10.68 13.41
C GLU A 198 -0.73 -10.12 13.43
N PHE A 199 -0.84 -8.89 13.91
CA PHE A 199 -2.09 -8.16 13.93
C PHE A 199 -1.85 -6.66 13.79
N VAL A 200 -2.90 -5.97 13.41
CA VAL A 200 -2.96 -4.51 13.42
C VAL A 200 -4.14 -4.05 14.29
N PRO A 201 -3.96 -3.06 15.18
CA PRO A 201 -5.08 -2.45 15.90
C PRO A 201 -6.05 -1.77 14.92
N THR A 202 -7.33 -2.11 15.03
CA THR A 202 -8.37 -1.56 14.12
C THR A 202 -8.54 -0.04 14.23
N ALA A 203 -8.26 0.52 15.41
CA ALA A 203 -8.22 1.96 15.63
C ALA A 203 -7.10 2.63 14.81
N GLU A 204 -5.90 2.05 14.79
CA GLU A 204 -4.77 2.56 14.01
C GLU A 204 -5.07 2.55 12.51
N LEU A 205 -5.76 1.54 11.98
CA LEU A 205 -6.19 1.55 10.57
C LEU A 205 -7.04 2.79 10.25
N THR A 206 -8.01 3.09 11.12
CA THR A 206 -8.93 4.22 10.94
C THR A 206 -8.21 5.56 11.09
N GLU A 207 -7.32 5.67 12.07
CA GLU A 207 -6.52 6.87 12.31
C GLU A 207 -5.55 7.11 11.15
N CYS A 208 -4.88 6.07 10.66
CA CYS A 208 -3.97 6.15 9.53
C CYS A 208 -4.67 6.55 8.22
N GLU A 209 -5.88 6.02 7.97
CA GLU A 209 -6.72 6.47 6.84
C GLU A 209 -6.97 7.98 6.91
N PHE A 210 -7.38 8.48 8.08
CA PHE A 210 -7.64 9.91 8.26
C PHE A 210 -6.38 10.76 8.08
N VAL A 211 -5.27 10.35 8.68
CA VAL A 211 -3.99 11.06 8.66
C VAL A 211 -3.42 11.13 7.24
N LEU A 212 -3.36 10.02 6.51
CA LEU A 212 -2.84 10.01 5.14
C LEU A 212 -3.69 10.90 4.21
N ARG A 213 -5.01 10.81 4.31
CA ARG A 213 -5.90 11.66 3.50
C ARG A 213 -5.71 13.14 3.78
N THR A 214 -5.46 13.51 5.04
CA THR A 214 -5.14 14.89 5.43
C THR A 214 -3.78 15.33 4.89
N TRP A 215 -2.76 14.47 4.97
CA TRP A 215 -1.42 14.74 4.43
C TRP A 215 -1.42 14.98 2.92
N LEU A 216 -2.30 14.30 2.19
CA LEU A 216 -2.49 14.47 0.74
C LEU A 216 -3.27 15.75 0.37
N GLN A 217 -4.00 16.34 1.31
CA GLN A 217 -4.76 17.59 1.11
C GLN A 217 -3.98 18.84 1.50
N ALA A 218 -3.03 18.72 2.43
CA ALA A 218 -2.05 19.78 2.74
C ALA A 218 -1.17 20.05 1.53
#